data_AF-A0A3D8M2S1-F1
#
_entry.id   AF-A0A3D8M2S1-F1
#
_cell.length_a   1.000
_cell.length_b   1.000
_cell.length_c   1.000
_cell.angle_alpha   90.00
_cell.angle_beta   90.00
_cell.angle_gamma   90.00
#
_symmetry.space_group_name_H-M   'P 1'
#
loop_
_entity.id
_entity.type
_entity.pdbx_description
1 polymer ?
#
loop_
_entity_poly.entity_id
_entity_poly.type
_entity_poly.pdbx_seq_one_letter_code
_entity_poly.pdbx_strand_id
1 'polypeptide(L)'
;MRLILKRFLSSNEIKAVLNISDCELMHQRVGGQLTFEKSGNGFFYSLPSSASILAHPLGQQLLNWHITKHKLAVANMPKDPETKRALEKLIWDILLPIERQFSRPTITYGFTALELHKVISKHFPAGTAPSLDQHAASEKNSADSYICKRSGAACDFIVANVKSTELIKFITEKLDYDRIYFYGTDRPIHVSVTLGMPKRHLQVMCTSDNGRRYPARKAFGEAAKDLAASL
;
A
#
# COMPACT_ATOMS: atom_id res chain seq x y z
N MET A 1 -1.10 -1.99 25.16
CA MET A 1 -2.20 -1.10 24.72
C MET A 1 -1.88 -0.63 23.30
N ARG A 2 -2.46 -1.24 22.25
CA ARG A 2 -2.28 -0.73 20.88
C ARG A 2 -3.05 0.59 20.79
N LEU A 3 -2.35 1.72 20.68
CA LEU A 3 -2.97 2.99 20.34
C LEU A 3 -3.78 2.76 19.06
N ILE A 4 -5.09 2.97 19.12
CA ILE A 4 -5.88 3.17 17.91
C ILE A 4 -5.25 4.42 17.28
N LEU A 5 -4.47 4.22 16.21
CA LEU A 5 -3.97 5.32 15.40
C LEU A 5 -5.20 6.08 14.92
N LYS A 6 -5.49 7.22 15.56
CA LYS A 6 -6.54 8.12 15.11
C LYS A 6 -6.16 8.50 13.67
N ARG A 7 -7.00 8.08 12.72
CA ARG A 7 -6.78 8.24 11.27
C ARG A 7 -7.05 9.68 10.87
N PHE A 8 -6.11 10.55 11.23
CA PHE A 8 -6.13 11.96 10.89
C PHE A 8 -5.23 12.26 9.69
N LEU A 9 -5.70 13.18 8.86
CA LEU A 9 -4.98 13.75 7.73
C LEU A 9 -4.56 15.18 8.06
N SER A 10 -3.35 15.57 7.68
CA SER A 10 -2.94 16.97 7.62
C SER A 10 -3.81 17.75 6.63
N SER A 11 -3.76 19.09 6.70
CA SER A 11 -4.42 19.98 5.73
C SER A 11 -4.08 19.63 4.27
N ASN A 12 -2.82 19.28 3.99
CA ASN A 12 -2.41 18.93 2.62
C ASN A 12 -3.00 17.59 2.18
N GLU A 13 -3.00 16.59 3.05
CA GLU A 13 -3.54 15.26 2.74
C GLU A 13 -5.07 15.30 2.56
N ILE A 14 -5.82 15.99 3.43
CA ILE A 14 -7.28 16.07 3.31
C ILE A 14 -7.69 16.85 2.06
N LYS A 15 -6.99 17.95 1.72
CA LYS A 15 -7.21 18.69 0.47
C LYS A 15 -7.02 17.79 -0.74
N ALA A 16 -5.96 16.98 -0.74
CA ALA A 16 -5.69 16.06 -1.83
C ALA A 16 -6.77 14.98 -1.98
N VAL A 17 -7.37 14.53 -0.87
CA VAL A 17 -8.44 13.53 -0.89
C VAL A 17 -9.78 14.12 -1.33
N LEU A 18 -10.14 15.30 -0.80
CA LEU A 18 -11.41 15.96 -1.09
C LEU A 18 -11.37 16.78 -2.38
N ASN A 19 -10.19 16.98 -2.96
CA ASN A 19 -9.92 17.84 -4.10
C ASN A 19 -10.43 19.28 -3.89
N ILE A 20 -10.02 19.88 -2.77
CA ILE A 20 -10.42 21.24 -2.37
C ILE A 20 -9.19 22.14 -2.15
N SER A 21 -9.40 23.44 -2.32
CA SER A 21 -8.43 24.51 -2.06
C SER A 21 -8.26 24.81 -0.57
N ASP A 22 -7.25 25.62 -0.23
CA ASP A 22 -7.05 26.12 1.14
C ASP A 22 -8.23 26.97 1.64
N CYS A 23 -8.83 27.77 0.76
CA CYS A 23 -9.99 28.61 1.07
C CYS A 23 -11.20 27.74 1.42
N GLU A 24 -11.48 26.73 0.58
CA GLU A 24 -12.58 25.78 0.84
C GLU A 24 -12.33 24.99 2.12
N LEU A 25 -11.12 24.48 2.35
CA LEU A 25 -10.78 23.78 3.58
C LEU A 25 -11.02 24.67 4.82
N MET A 26 -10.65 25.95 4.75
CA MET A 26 -10.92 26.90 5.83
C MET A 26 -12.42 27.07 6.07
N HIS A 27 -13.22 27.29 5.02
CA HIS A 27 -14.67 27.44 5.14
C HIS A 27 -15.34 26.20 5.70
N GLN A 28 -14.99 25.00 5.20
CA GLN A 28 -15.53 23.74 5.71
C GLN A 28 -15.16 23.51 7.18
N ARG A 29 -13.94 23.92 7.58
CA ARG A 29 -13.49 23.85 8.98
C ARG A 29 -14.28 24.79 9.90
N VAL A 30 -14.40 26.06 9.52
CA VAL A 30 -15.10 27.08 10.34
C VAL A 30 -16.61 26.83 10.37
N GLY A 31 -17.18 26.35 9.27
CA GLY A 31 -18.59 25.99 9.15
C GLY A 31 -18.97 24.66 9.80
N GLY A 32 -18.03 23.95 10.45
CA GLY A 32 -18.29 22.69 11.16
C GLY A 32 -18.58 21.48 10.26
N GLN A 33 -18.23 21.56 8.97
CA GLN A 33 -18.48 20.51 7.98
C GLN A 33 -17.43 19.40 8.02
N LEU A 34 -16.25 19.70 8.56
CA LEU A 34 -15.18 18.74 8.77
C LEU A 34 -14.88 18.61 10.26
N THR A 35 -14.77 17.37 10.73
CA THR A 35 -14.26 17.07 12.07
C THR A 35 -12.73 17.14 12.06
N PHE A 36 -12.17 17.87 13.01
CA PHE A 36 -10.72 18.07 13.12
C PHE A 36 -10.24 18.16 14.57
N GLU A 37 -8.95 17.90 14.77
CA GLU A 37 -8.20 18.16 15.98
C GLU A 37 -7.13 19.22 15.70
N LYS A 38 -6.92 20.12 16.65
CA LYS A 38 -5.83 21.10 16.60
C LYS A 38 -4.67 20.61 17.46
N SER A 39 -3.46 20.61 16.92
CA SER A 39 -2.24 20.30 17.66
C SER A 39 -1.15 21.29 17.30
N GLY A 40 -0.74 22.10 18.29
CA GLY A 40 0.10 23.29 18.05
C GLY A 40 -0.55 24.23 17.03
N ASN A 41 0.18 24.53 15.96
CA ASN A 41 -0.28 25.37 14.85
C ASN A 41 -0.95 24.57 13.72
N GLY A 42 -0.98 23.23 13.82
CA GLY A 42 -1.53 22.34 12.81
C GLY A 42 -2.99 21.96 13.05
N PHE A 43 -3.70 21.66 11.96
CA PHE A 43 -5.04 21.07 11.97
C PHE A 43 -4.99 19.68 11.32
N PHE A 44 -5.71 18.76 11.93
CA PHE A 44 -5.71 17.34 11.59
C PHE A 44 -7.16 16.88 11.43
N TYR A 45 -7.52 16.38 10.26
CA TYR A 45 -8.91 16.15 9.85
C TYR A 45 -9.23 14.67 9.79
N SER A 46 -10.37 14.27 10.34
CA SER A 46 -10.88 12.92 10.10
C SER A 46 -11.47 12.88 8.69
N LEU A 47 -11.25 11.78 7.98
CA LEU A 47 -11.85 11.60 6.67
C LEU A 47 -13.39 11.46 6.79
N PRO A 48 -14.20 12.26 6.08
CA PRO A 48 -15.65 12.09 6.05
C PRO A 48 -16.05 10.69 5.55
N SER A 49 -17.15 10.14 6.05
CA SER A 49 -17.64 8.80 5.66
C SER A 49 -18.06 8.70 4.19
N SER A 50 -18.39 9.83 3.57
CA SER A 50 -18.68 9.94 2.13
C SER A 50 -17.44 9.91 1.25
N ALA A 51 -16.25 10.11 1.82
CA ALA A 51 -14.98 10.15 1.11
C ALA A 51 -14.18 8.85 1.30
N SER A 52 -13.22 8.61 0.41
CA SER A 52 -12.32 7.45 0.47
C SER A 52 -10.88 7.91 0.39
N ILE A 53 -10.01 7.32 1.20
CA ILE A 53 -8.57 7.59 1.15
C ILE A 53 -7.96 7.12 -0.18
N LEU A 54 -8.67 6.31 -0.98
CA LEU A 54 -8.26 5.95 -2.33
C LEU A 54 -8.19 7.16 -3.28
N ALA A 55 -8.89 8.26 -2.99
CA ALA A 55 -8.75 9.51 -3.74
C ALA A 55 -7.42 10.23 -3.48
N HIS A 56 -6.70 9.88 -2.40
CA HIS A 56 -5.35 10.38 -2.16
C HIS A 56 -4.41 10.01 -3.33
N PRO A 57 -3.38 10.82 -3.66
CA PRO A 57 -2.40 10.48 -4.69
C PRO A 57 -1.77 9.08 -4.54
N LEU A 58 -1.57 8.61 -3.31
CA LEU A 58 -1.13 7.23 -3.03
C LEU A 58 -2.13 6.17 -3.49
N GLY A 59 -3.43 6.40 -3.24
CA GLY A 59 -4.50 5.52 -3.72
C GLY A 59 -4.62 5.55 -5.23
N GLN A 60 -4.48 6.71 -5.86
CA GLN A 60 -4.45 6.83 -7.31
C GLN A 60 -3.27 6.08 -7.92
N GLN A 61 -2.08 6.13 -7.30
CA GLN A 61 -0.94 5.30 -7.73
C GLN A 61 -1.22 3.80 -7.58
N LEU A 62 -1.88 3.36 -6.51
CA LEU A 62 -2.22 1.94 -6.31
C LEU A 62 -3.14 1.41 -7.42
N LEU A 63 -4.11 2.21 -7.85
CA LEU A 63 -5.08 1.81 -8.86
C LEU A 63 -4.52 1.96 -10.28
N ASN A 64 -3.71 2.99 -10.54
CA ASN A 64 -3.27 3.36 -11.88
C ASN A 64 -1.81 2.98 -12.22
N TRP A 65 -1.13 2.17 -11.39
CA TRP A 65 0.27 1.76 -11.60
C TRP A 65 0.54 1.21 -13.01
N HIS A 66 -0.45 0.49 -13.58
CA HIS A 66 -0.36 -0.13 -14.90
C HIS A 66 -0.34 0.88 -16.04
N ILE A 67 -0.90 2.08 -15.86
CA ILE A 67 -0.91 3.12 -16.89
C ILE A 67 0.52 3.59 -17.12
N THR A 68 1.26 3.87 -16.06
CA THR A 68 2.66 4.31 -16.16
C THR A 68 3.55 3.19 -16.70
N LYS A 69 3.38 1.96 -16.18
CA LYS A 69 4.26 0.82 -16.45
C LYS A 69 4.00 0.11 -17.77
N HIS A 70 2.73 -0.08 -18.14
CA HIS A 70 2.35 -0.85 -19.33
C HIS A 70 1.73 0.01 -20.44
N LYS A 71 1.48 1.31 -20.18
CA LYS A 71 0.77 2.21 -21.13
C LYS A 71 -0.61 1.68 -21.53
N LEU A 72 -1.24 0.93 -20.63
CA LEU A 72 -2.57 0.35 -20.82
C LEU A 72 -3.61 1.15 -20.02
N ALA A 73 -4.62 1.67 -20.70
CA ALA A 73 -5.76 2.34 -20.08
C ALA A 73 -6.91 1.35 -19.88
N VAL A 74 -6.75 0.46 -18.91
CA VAL A 74 -7.78 -0.52 -18.50
C VAL A 74 -8.33 -0.11 -17.14
N ALA A 75 -9.65 -0.17 -16.96
CA ALA A 75 -10.25 0.13 -15.67
C ALA A 75 -9.77 -0.88 -14.61
N ASN A 76 -9.27 -0.36 -13.48
CA ASN A 76 -8.72 -1.15 -12.38
C ASN A 76 -9.27 -0.67 -11.04
N MET A 77 -10.59 -0.79 -10.88
CA MET A 77 -11.30 -0.38 -9.67
C MET A 77 -11.64 -1.58 -8.79
N PRO A 78 -11.53 -1.46 -7.45
CA PRO A 78 -11.97 -2.51 -6.53
C PRO A 78 -13.48 -2.70 -6.65
N LYS A 79 -13.93 -3.93 -6.85
CA LYS A 79 -15.36 -4.26 -6.95
C LYS A 79 -15.90 -4.74 -5.62
N ASP A 80 -15.08 -5.48 -4.87
CA ASP A 80 -15.47 -6.01 -3.57
C ASP A 80 -15.24 -4.97 -2.44
N PRO A 81 -16.21 -4.76 -1.52
CA PRO A 81 -16.01 -3.90 -0.35
C PRO A 81 -14.81 -4.30 0.53
N GLU A 82 -14.48 -5.59 0.61
CA GLU A 82 -13.29 -6.11 1.28
C GLU A 82 -12.01 -5.62 0.61
N THR A 83 -11.97 -5.66 -0.72
CA THR A 83 -10.86 -5.15 -1.53
C THR A 83 -10.64 -3.67 -1.22
N LYS A 84 -11.73 -2.86 -1.27
CA LYS A 84 -11.65 -1.44 -0.94
C LYS A 84 -11.07 -1.23 0.46
N ARG A 85 -11.62 -1.91 1.47
CA ARG A 85 -11.15 -1.81 2.86
C ARG A 85 -9.68 -2.23 3.03
N ALA A 86 -9.24 -3.26 2.32
CA ALA A 86 -7.85 -3.71 2.37
C ALA A 86 -6.89 -2.69 1.74
N LEU A 87 -7.25 -2.10 0.60
CA LEU A 87 -6.46 -1.05 -0.05
C LEU A 87 -6.41 0.23 0.81
N GLU A 88 -7.53 0.63 1.41
CA GLU A 88 -7.56 1.76 2.34
C GLU A 88 -6.69 1.48 3.58
N LYS A 89 -6.72 0.26 4.12
CA LYS A 89 -5.81 -0.17 5.21
C LYS A 89 -4.35 -0.08 4.79
N LEU A 90 -3.99 -0.50 3.57
CA LEU A 90 -2.64 -0.41 3.05
C LEU A 90 -2.15 1.06 3.00
N ILE A 91 -3.02 1.99 2.60
CA ILE A 91 -2.68 3.41 2.57
C ILE A 91 -2.49 3.95 3.99
N TRP A 92 -3.45 3.72 4.88
CA TRP A 92 -3.42 4.25 6.24
C TRP A 92 -2.28 3.71 7.08
N ASP A 93 -2.02 2.41 6.99
CA ASP A 93 -1.15 1.72 7.93
C ASP A 93 0.28 1.60 7.39
N ILE A 94 0.49 1.76 6.07
CA ILE A 94 1.81 1.66 5.44
C ILE A 94 2.18 2.90 4.62
N LEU A 95 1.43 3.23 3.56
CA LEU A 95 1.92 4.21 2.59
C LEU A 95 1.94 5.65 3.10
N LEU A 96 0.94 6.08 3.88
CA LEU A 96 0.94 7.40 4.51
C LEU A 96 2.06 7.54 5.56
N PRO A 97 2.27 6.58 6.49
CA PRO A 97 3.45 6.60 7.36
C PRO A 97 4.78 6.68 6.62
N ILE A 98 4.93 5.97 5.49
CA ILE A 98 6.13 6.05 4.65
C ILE A 98 6.29 7.44 4.03
N GLU A 99 5.23 8.00 3.46
CA GLU A 99 5.27 9.36 2.87
C GLU A 99 5.63 10.42 3.92
N ARG A 100 5.10 10.29 5.14
CA ARG A 100 5.35 11.21 6.26
C ARG A 100 6.78 11.11 6.81
N GLN A 101 7.33 9.89 6.86
CA GLN A 101 8.66 9.66 7.42
C GLN A 101 9.79 9.96 6.44
N PHE A 102 9.57 9.68 5.16
CA PHE A 102 10.59 9.76 4.13
C PHE A 102 10.18 10.76 3.06
N SER A 103 9.52 10.26 2.02
CA SER A 103 8.89 11.03 0.95
C SER A 103 7.90 10.12 0.24
N ARG A 104 7.09 10.69 -0.66
CA ARG A 104 6.05 9.94 -1.36
C ARG A 104 6.62 8.69 -2.06
N PRO A 105 6.16 7.48 -1.73
CA PRO A 105 6.57 6.28 -2.46
C PRO A 105 6.04 6.31 -3.91
N THR A 106 6.87 5.79 -4.82
CA THR A 106 6.49 5.50 -6.19
C THR A 106 6.08 4.04 -6.30
N ILE A 107 4.80 3.79 -6.61
CA ILE A 107 4.25 2.43 -6.68
C ILE A 107 4.59 1.82 -8.03
N THR A 108 5.36 0.73 -8.01
CA THR A 108 5.83 0.01 -9.20
C THR A 108 4.96 -1.19 -9.56
N TYR A 109 4.17 -1.67 -8.60
CA TYR A 109 3.15 -2.70 -8.81
C TYR A 109 2.05 -2.55 -7.74
N GLY A 110 0.83 -2.23 -8.15
CA GLY A 110 -0.28 -1.93 -7.26
C GLY A 110 -1.37 -2.99 -7.28
N PHE A 111 -2.60 -2.55 -7.02
CA PHE A 111 -3.81 -3.36 -7.11
C PHE A 111 -3.98 -3.91 -8.53
N THR A 112 -4.36 -5.17 -8.68
CA THR A 112 -4.57 -5.80 -9.99
C THR A 112 -5.85 -6.62 -9.98
N ALA A 113 -6.94 -6.02 -10.44
CA ALA A 113 -8.20 -6.73 -10.66
C ALA A 113 -8.05 -7.82 -11.73
N LEU A 114 -8.98 -8.78 -11.74
CA LEU A 114 -9.00 -9.89 -12.69
C LEU A 114 -8.90 -9.43 -14.16
N GLU A 115 -9.67 -8.41 -14.54
CA GLU A 115 -9.71 -7.92 -15.92
C GLU A 115 -8.38 -7.27 -16.32
N LEU A 116 -7.77 -6.48 -15.42
CA LEU A 116 -6.42 -5.95 -15.66
C LEU A 116 -5.40 -7.08 -15.80
N HIS A 117 -5.46 -8.10 -14.93
CA HIS A 117 -4.56 -9.24 -15.01
C HIS A 117 -4.68 -9.98 -16.35
N LYS A 118 -5.90 -10.24 -16.84
CA LYS A 118 -6.12 -10.88 -18.15
C LYS A 118 -5.45 -10.11 -19.28
N VAL A 119 -5.57 -8.78 -19.28
CA VAL A 119 -4.95 -7.93 -20.30
C VAL A 119 -3.44 -7.94 -20.18
N ILE A 120 -2.90 -7.72 -18.97
CA ILE A 120 -1.45 -7.70 -18.76
C ILE A 120 -0.83 -9.04 -19.15
N SER A 121 -1.39 -10.18 -18.72
CA SER A 121 -0.85 -11.50 -19.05
C SER A 121 -0.85 -11.81 -20.54
N LYS A 122 -1.80 -11.25 -21.31
CA LYS A 122 -1.86 -11.39 -22.76
C LYS A 122 -0.76 -10.61 -23.48
N HIS A 123 -0.45 -9.40 -23.01
CA HIS A 123 0.51 -8.50 -23.67
C HIS A 123 1.93 -8.56 -23.07
N PHE A 124 2.03 -8.98 -21.81
CA PHE A 124 3.24 -9.01 -20.97
C PHE A 124 3.23 -10.29 -20.11
N PRO A 125 3.50 -11.47 -20.69
CA PRO A 125 3.32 -12.76 -20.02
C PRO A 125 4.31 -13.00 -18.85
N ALA A 126 5.34 -12.18 -18.71
CA ALA A 126 6.31 -12.26 -17.63
C ALA A 126 6.05 -11.18 -16.56
N GLY A 127 6.24 -11.53 -15.29
CA GLY A 127 6.37 -10.57 -14.19
C GLY A 127 5.08 -10.20 -13.45
N THR A 128 3.98 -10.94 -13.63
CA THR A 128 2.80 -10.82 -12.76
C THR A 128 2.40 -12.19 -12.19
N ALA A 129 2.18 -12.25 -10.88
CA ALA A 129 1.73 -13.46 -10.19
C ALA A 129 0.66 -13.11 -9.12
N PRO A 130 -0.50 -12.57 -9.54
CA PRO A 130 -1.51 -12.05 -8.60
C PRO A 130 -2.18 -13.13 -7.74
N SER A 131 -2.06 -14.41 -8.10
CA SER A 131 -2.53 -15.53 -7.27
C SER A 131 -1.58 -15.86 -6.11
N LEU A 132 -0.31 -15.47 -6.21
CA LEU A 132 0.70 -15.76 -5.19
C LEU A 132 0.70 -14.71 -4.09
N ASP A 133 0.57 -13.43 -4.46
CA ASP A 133 0.71 -12.30 -3.53
C ASP A 133 -0.50 -11.36 -3.58
N GLN A 134 -0.73 -10.61 -2.51
CA GLN A 134 -2.00 -9.91 -2.21
C GLN A 134 -2.31 -8.71 -3.15
N HIS A 135 -1.80 -8.68 -4.39
CA HIS A 135 -2.06 -7.64 -5.39
C HIS A 135 -3.48 -7.68 -5.97
N ALA A 136 -4.11 -8.86 -6.04
CA ALA A 136 -5.54 -8.98 -6.32
C ALA A 136 -6.40 -8.62 -5.09
N ALA A 137 -5.76 -8.35 -3.95
CA ALA A 137 -6.41 -8.13 -2.67
C ALA A 137 -7.45 -9.23 -2.35
N SER A 138 -8.67 -8.85 -1.95
CA SER A 138 -9.78 -9.78 -1.68
C SER A 138 -10.68 -10.02 -2.89
N GLU A 139 -10.25 -9.70 -4.12
CA GLU A 139 -11.06 -9.92 -5.33
C GLU A 139 -11.31 -11.42 -5.59
N LYS A 140 -12.49 -11.70 -6.14
CA LYS A 140 -12.91 -13.03 -6.55
C LYS A 140 -12.82 -13.21 -8.06
N ASN A 141 -12.64 -14.45 -8.49
CA ASN A 141 -12.68 -14.83 -9.90
C ASN A 141 -14.13 -15.01 -10.39
N SER A 142 -14.29 -15.37 -11.67
CA SER A 142 -15.61 -15.64 -12.27
C SER A 142 -16.34 -16.85 -11.68
N ALA A 143 -15.67 -17.67 -10.88
CA ALA A 143 -16.24 -18.80 -10.15
C ALA A 143 -16.47 -18.47 -8.65
N ASP A 144 -16.55 -17.19 -8.30
CA ASP A 144 -16.75 -16.66 -6.94
C ASP A 144 -15.70 -17.12 -5.91
N SER A 145 -14.54 -17.58 -6.37
CA SER A 145 -13.42 -17.98 -5.51
C SER A 145 -12.39 -16.87 -5.42
N TYR A 146 -11.81 -16.64 -4.23
CA TYR A 146 -10.74 -15.64 -4.06
C TYR A 146 -9.56 -15.89 -5.01
N ILE A 147 -9.13 -14.83 -5.71
CA ILE A 147 -7.97 -14.87 -6.61
C ILE A 147 -6.70 -15.12 -5.81
N CYS A 148 -6.53 -14.37 -4.72
CA CYS A 148 -5.50 -14.62 -3.72
C CYS A 148 -6.15 -15.20 -2.48
N LYS A 149 -5.77 -16.42 -2.09
CA LYS A 149 -6.26 -17.05 -0.84
C LYS A 149 -5.82 -16.29 0.41
N ARG A 150 -4.83 -15.41 0.29
CA ARG A 150 -4.36 -14.53 1.36
C ARG A 150 -5.23 -13.27 1.33
N SER A 151 -6.01 -13.02 2.37
CA SER A 151 -6.81 -11.79 2.48
C SER A 151 -5.94 -10.56 2.64
N GLY A 152 -6.46 -9.37 2.32
CA GLY A 152 -5.74 -8.12 2.47
C GLY A 152 -5.33 -7.50 1.15
N ALA A 153 -4.26 -6.71 1.12
CA ALA A 153 -3.79 -6.01 -0.07
C ALA A 153 -2.28 -5.82 -0.03
N ALA A 154 -1.64 -5.75 -1.19
CA ALA A 154 -0.21 -5.50 -1.32
C ALA A 154 0.13 -4.46 -2.39
N CYS A 155 1.35 -3.94 -2.29
CA CYS A 155 1.99 -3.18 -3.35
C CYS A 155 3.50 -3.35 -3.32
N ASP A 156 4.12 -3.08 -4.46
CA ASP A 156 5.56 -2.92 -4.58
C ASP A 156 5.88 -1.45 -4.80
N PHE A 157 6.84 -0.91 -4.05
CA PHE A 157 7.23 0.50 -4.19
C PHE A 157 8.71 0.76 -3.91
N ILE A 158 9.16 1.92 -4.38
CA ILE A 158 10.45 2.54 -4.03
C ILE A 158 10.20 3.94 -3.46
N VAL A 159 11.15 4.46 -2.70
CA VAL A 159 11.18 5.85 -2.24
C VAL A 159 12.47 6.47 -2.76
N ALA A 160 12.37 7.66 -3.38
CA ALA A 160 13.53 8.32 -3.96
C ALA A 160 14.58 8.60 -2.88
N ASN A 161 15.85 8.29 -3.18
CA ASN A 161 17.01 8.47 -2.29
C ASN A 161 16.91 7.72 -0.95
N VAL A 162 16.07 6.69 -0.83
CA VAL A 162 15.98 5.85 0.37
C VAL A 162 16.21 4.40 -0.01
N LYS A 163 17.17 3.76 0.66
CA LYS A 163 17.49 2.35 0.45
C LYS A 163 16.36 1.46 0.95
N SER A 164 16.08 0.38 0.24
CA SER A 164 15.06 -0.59 0.66
C SER A 164 15.35 -1.26 2.00
N THR A 165 16.62 -1.33 2.41
CA THR A 165 17.00 -1.79 3.77
C THR A 165 16.48 -0.84 4.86
N GLU A 166 16.52 0.47 4.65
CA GLU A 166 15.99 1.47 5.59
C GLU A 166 14.46 1.40 5.67
N LEU A 167 13.79 1.26 4.52
CA LEU A 167 12.33 1.08 4.47
C LEU A 167 11.90 -0.16 5.26
N ILE A 168 12.58 -1.28 5.10
CA ILE A 168 12.23 -2.53 5.81
C ILE A 168 12.48 -2.40 7.31
N LYS A 169 13.59 -1.80 7.73
CA LYS A 169 13.87 -1.52 9.15
C LYS A 169 12.73 -0.68 9.74
N PHE A 170 12.34 0.41 9.09
CA PHE A 170 11.22 1.24 9.56
C PHE A 170 9.89 0.49 9.62
N ILE A 171 9.51 -0.23 8.55
CA ILE A 171 8.23 -0.95 8.51
C ILE A 171 8.17 -2.04 9.58
N THR A 172 9.25 -2.83 9.73
CA THR A 172 9.28 -3.93 10.71
C THR A 172 9.27 -3.44 12.15
N GLU A 173 9.86 -2.28 12.43
CA GLU A 173 9.89 -1.70 13.77
C GLU A 173 8.61 -0.95 14.14
N LYS A 174 8.01 -0.22 13.20
CA LYS A 174 7.02 0.83 13.52
C LYS A 174 5.61 0.54 13.00
N LEU A 175 5.44 -0.29 11.97
CA LEU A 175 4.16 -0.42 11.25
C LEU A 175 3.54 -1.82 11.38
N ASP A 176 2.22 -1.92 11.19
CA ASP A 176 1.48 -3.18 11.24
C ASP A 176 1.32 -3.77 9.83
N TYR A 177 2.33 -4.52 9.39
CA TYR A 177 2.38 -5.20 8.10
C TYR A 177 2.09 -6.70 8.22
N ASP A 178 1.59 -7.32 7.14
CA ASP A 178 1.43 -8.78 7.04
C ASP A 178 2.71 -9.44 6.53
N ARG A 179 3.20 -9.01 5.35
CA ARG A 179 4.37 -9.59 4.70
C ARG A 179 5.23 -8.53 4.04
N ILE A 180 6.54 -8.76 4.01
CA ILE A 180 7.52 -7.99 3.24
C ILE A 180 8.36 -8.98 2.44
N TYR A 181 8.50 -8.75 1.14
CA TYR A 181 9.53 -9.41 0.33
C TYR A 181 10.59 -8.42 -0.10
N PHE A 182 11.82 -8.71 0.30
CA PHE A 182 13.00 -7.91 0.01
C PHE A 182 13.78 -8.49 -1.16
N TYR A 183 14.01 -7.70 -2.20
CA TYR A 183 14.69 -8.15 -3.42
C TYR A 183 16.11 -7.59 -3.59
N GLY A 184 16.61 -6.83 -2.61
CA GLY A 184 17.88 -6.11 -2.67
C GLY A 184 17.73 -4.62 -2.40
N THR A 185 18.84 -3.97 -2.06
CA THR A 185 18.90 -2.60 -1.52
C THR A 185 18.32 -1.54 -2.45
N ASP A 186 18.51 -1.71 -3.76
CA ASP A 186 18.10 -0.73 -4.78
C ASP A 186 16.92 -1.23 -5.62
N ARG A 187 16.12 -2.16 -5.07
CA ARG A 187 14.94 -2.72 -5.73
C ARG A 187 13.66 -2.39 -4.97
N PRO A 188 12.50 -2.27 -5.66
CA PRO A 188 11.22 -2.11 -4.99
C PRO A 188 11.01 -3.17 -3.92
N ILE A 189 10.48 -2.78 -2.77
CA ILE A 189 10.04 -3.74 -1.74
C ILE A 189 8.60 -4.11 -2.00
N HIS A 190 8.26 -5.38 -1.80
CA HIS A 190 6.88 -5.80 -1.66
C HIS A 190 6.45 -5.63 -0.21
N VAL A 191 5.28 -5.05 0.03
CA VAL A 191 4.65 -5.04 1.35
C VAL A 191 3.15 -5.33 1.24
N SER A 192 2.62 -6.06 2.20
CA SER A 192 1.20 -6.33 2.30
C SER A 192 0.64 -6.04 3.69
N VAL A 193 -0.68 -5.84 3.73
CA VAL A 193 -1.51 -5.85 4.94
C VAL A 193 -2.52 -6.97 4.82
N THR A 194 -3.04 -7.45 5.95
CA THR A 194 -4.17 -8.38 6.02
C THR A 194 -5.33 -7.77 6.78
N LEU A 195 -6.54 -8.25 6.51
CA LEU A 195 -7.75 -7.91 7.26
C LEU A 195 -7.92 -8.79 8.51
N GLY A 196 -7.16 -9.89 8.60
CA GLY A 196 -7.08 -10.75 9.77
C GLY A 196 -5.86 -10.45 10.64
N MET A 197 -5.27 -11.51 11.19
CA MET A 197 -4.06 -11.42 12.01
C MET A 197 -2.79 -11.36 11.15
N PRO A 198 -1.97 -10.29 11.23
CA PRO A 198 -0.75 -10.17 10.44
C PRO A 198 0.27 -11.22 10.82
N LYS A 199 0.92 -11.83 9.82
CA LYS A 199 2.01 -12.80 10.01
C LYS A 199 3.34 -12.14 10.38
N ARG A 200 3.50 -10.83 10.10
CA ARG A 200 4.75 -10.08 10.27
C ARG A 200 5.94 -10.83 9.65
N HIS A 201 5.73 -11.33 8.44
CA HIS A 201 6.70 -12.15 7.74
C HIS A 201 7.64 -11.29 6.92
N LEU A 202 8.95 -11.40 7.15
CA LEU A 202 9.98 -10.84 6.28
C LEU A 202 10.66 -11.98 5.53
N GLN A 203 10.64 -11.94 4.20
CA GLN A 203 11.35 -12.88 3.33
C GLN A 203 12.38 -12.13 2.49
N VAL A 204 13.64 -12.55 2.59
CA VAL A 204 14.70 -12.15 1.66
C VAL A 204 14.60 -13.02 0.42
N MET A 205 14.61 -12.38 -0.75
CA MET A 205 14.55 -13.03 -2.06
C MET A 205 15.89 -12.85 -2.76
N CYS A 206 16.48 -13.95 -3.20
CA CYS A 206 17.69 -13.96 -4.01
C CYS A 206 17.35 -14.22 -5.48
N THR A 207 18.29 -13.92 -6.36
CA THR A 207 18.22 -14.26 -7.79
C THR A 207 19.39 -15.18 -8.11
N SER A 208 19.13 -16.34 -8.72
CA SER A 208 20.19 -17.23 -9.21
C SER A 208 20.82 -16.69 -10.50
N ASP A 209 21.94 -17.27 -10.92
CA ASP A 209 22.69 -16.84 -12.12
C ASP A 209 21.83 -16.88 -13.40
N ASN A 210 20.86 -17.80 -13.47
CA ASN A 210 19.89 -17.90 -14.57
C ASN A 210 18.68 -16.94 -14.44
N GLY A 211 18.72 -15.99 -13.50
CA GLY A 211 17.67 -14.97 -13.31
C GLY A 211 16.44 -15.42 -12.52
N ARG A 212 16.38 -16.67 -12.06
CA ARG A 212 15.24 -17.18 -11.26
C ARG A 212 15.28 -16.64 -9.84
N ARG A 213 14.15 -16.10 -9.37
CA ARG A 213 13.99 -15.69 -7.97
C ARG A 213 13.73 -16.89 -7.07
N TYR A 214 14.35 -16.92 -5.90
CA TYR A 214 14.13 -17.95 -4.89
C TYR A 214 14.15 -17.35 -3.46
N PRO A 215 13.39 -17.92 -2.52
CA PRO A 215 13.39 -17.48 -1.13
C PRO A 215 14.69 -17.91 -0.43
N ALA A 216 15.32 -16.98 0.27
CA ALA A 216 16.47 -17.21 1.14
C ALA A 216 16.06 -17.10 2.62
N ARG A 217 16.75 -16.27 3.42
CA ARG A 217 16.46 -16.03 4.84
C ARG A 217 15.04 -15.49 5.01
N LYS A 218 14.34 -15.96 6.05
CA LYS A 218 13.03 -15.45 6.45
C LYS A 218 12.89 -15.41 7.96
N ALA A 219 12.04 -14.51 8.45
CA ALA A 219 11.69 -14.40 9.85
C ALA A 219 10.25 -13.92 10.03
N PHE A 220 9.72 -14.08 11.24
CA PHE A 220 8.34 -13.75 11.59
C PHE A 220 8.30 -13.00 12.92
N GLY A 221 7.27 -12.18 13.12
CA GLY A 221 7.06 -11.50 14.41
C GLY A 221 8.25 -10.61 14.78
N GLU A 222 8.71 -10.69 16.03
CA GLU A 222 9.83 -9.88 16.52
C GLU A 222 11.16 -10.23 15.83
N ALA A 223 11.39 -11.51 15.48
CA ALA A 223 12.60 -11.93 14.76
C ALA A 223 12.70 -11.31 13.35
N ALA A 224 11.59 -10.81 12.79
CA ALA A 224 11.64 -10.06 11.53
C ALA A 224 12.37 -8.72 11.68
N LYS A 225 12.36 -8.11 12.87
CA LYS A 225 13.13 -6.89 13.17
C LYS A 225 14.62 -7.18 13.21
N ASP A 226 15.03 -8.28 13.86
CA ASP A 226 16.43 -8.70 13.91
C ASP A 226 16.96 -9.04 12.50
N LEU A 227 16.14 -9.75 11.71
CA LEU A 227 16.46 -10.01 10.32
C LEU A 227 16.63 -8.69 9.55
N ALA A 228 15.67 -7.76 9.65
CA ALA A 228 15.73 -6.46 9.00
C ALA A 228 16.99 -5.68 9.39
N ALA A 229 17.35 -5.65 10.68
CA ALA A 229 18.54 -4.97 11.19
C ALA A 229 19.83 -5.52 10.57
N SER A 230 19.87 -6.82 10.28
CA SER A 230 21.02 -7.52 9.67
C SER A 230 21.13 -7.38 8.14
N LEU A 231 20.17 -6.71 7.47
CA LEU A 231 20.19 -6.43 6.04
C LEU A 231 20.97 -5.14 5.70
#